data_AF-A0A958F0N5-F1
#
_entry.id   AF-A0A958F0N5-F1
#
_cell.length_a   1.000
_cell.length_b   1.000
_cell.length_c   1.000
_cell.angle_alpha   90.00
_cell.angle_beta   90.00
_cell.angle_gamma   90.00
#
_symmetry.space_group_name_H-M   'P 1'
#
loop_
_entity.id
_entity.type
_entity.pdbx_description
1 polymer ?
#
loop_
_entity_poly.entity_id
_entity_poly.type
_entity_poly.pdbx_seq_one_letter_code
_entity_poly.pdbx_strand_id
1 'polypeptide(L)'
;MNKFFKMLVAGMLVFGATGFAQDEPPKPRVSPAASVSQTIGKTTVVTVDYGRPAVKGRTVWGELVPMDKVWRTGANEATRFSASTDVLINGEKL
;
A
#
# COMPACT_ATOMS: atom_id res chain seq x y z
N MET A 1 0.55 3.51 57.73
CA MET A 1 0.50 2.73 56.47
C MET A 1 1.71 1.82 56.39
N ASN A 2 1.47 0.52 56.32
CA ASN A 2 2.47 -0.53 56.55
C ASN A 2 3.53 -0.49 55.43
N LYS A 3 4.81 -0.74 55.76
CA LYS A 3 5.93 -0.71 54.79
C LYS A 3 5.67 -1.61 53.58
N PHE A 4 4.98 -2.72 53.81
CA PHE A 4 4.48 -3.65 52.79
C PHE A 4 3.51 -3.00 51.79
N PHE A 5 2.54 -2.20 52.26
CA PHE A 5 1.57 -1.54 51.40
C PHE A 5 2.22 -0.49 50.49
N LYS A 6 3.22 0.26 51.00
CA LYS A 6 3.99 1.21 50.21
C LYS A 6 4.81 0.52 49.11
N MET A 7 5.35 -0.66 49.40
CA MET A 7 6.13 -1.46 48.46
C MET A 7 5.26 -2.02 47.33
N LEU A 8 4.02 -2.41 47.64
CA LEU A 8 3.05 -2.93 46.67
C LEU A 8 2.58 -1.84 45.71
N VAL A 9 2.31 -0.62 46.22
CA VAL A 9 1.98 0.55 45.38
C VAL A 9 3.15 0.96 44.49
N ALA A 10 4.38 0.94 45.01
CA ALA A 10 5.58 1.24 44.21
C ALA A 10 5.81 0.22 43.09
N GLY A 11 5.60 -1.08 43.35
CA GLY A 11 5.71 -2.13 42.33
C GLY A 11 4.67 -1.98 41.21
N MET A 12 3.43 -1.60 41.56
CA MET A 12 2.35 -1.40 40.60
C MET A 12 2.60 -0.20 39.66
N LEU A 13 3.24 0.87 40.17
CA LEU A 13 3.65 2.04 39.38
C LEU A 13 4.78 1.72 38.38
N VAL A 14 5.70 0.82 38.73
CA VAL A 14 6.80 0.41 37.83
C VAL A 14 6.32 -0.53 36.73
N PHE A 15 5.33 -1.38 37.01
CA PHE A 15 4.79 -2.32 36.01
C PHE A 15 4.00 -1.61 34.89
N GLY A 16 3.29 -0.52 35.22
CA GLY A 16 2.52 0.28 34.24
C GLY A 16 3.36 1.02 33.20
N ALA A 17 4.66 1.21 33.43
CA ALA A 17 5.54 1.96 32.53
C ALA A 17 6.07 1.16 31.33
N THR A 18 5.82 -0.16 31.26
CA THR A 18 6.33 -1.04 30.19
C THR A 18 5.33 -1.31 29.06
N GLY A 19 4.14 -0.69 29.12
CA GLY A 19 3.04 -0.93 28.17
C GLY A 19 3.06 -0.12 26.87
N PHE A 20 4.17 0.53 26.48
CA PHE A 20 4.24 1.32 25.25
C PHE A 20 4.82 0.51 24.08
N ALA A 21 4.16 -0.60 23.75
CA ALA A 21 4.22 -1.16 22.40
C ALA A 21 3.09 -0.51 21.58
N GLN A 22 3.20 0.79 21.30
CA GLN A 22 2.27 1.42 20.37
C GLN A 22 2.69 1.00 18.97
N ASP A 23 1.84 0.22 18.30
CA ASP A 23 2.00 -0.10 16.89
C ASP A 23 2.23 1.21 16.13
N GLU A 24 3.41 1.37 15.50
CA GLU A 24 3.65 2.52 14.64
C GLU A 24 2.53 2.57 13.60
N PRO A 25 1.87 3.72 13.39
CA PRO A 25 0.89 3.83 12.33
C PRO A 25 1.57 3.44 11.01
N PRO A 26 0.88 2.68 10.13
CA PRO A 26 1.48 2.18 8.91
C PRO A 26 2.07 3.34 8.10
N LYS A 27 3.38 3.25 7.82
CA LYS A 27 4.10 4.28 7.08
C LYS A 27 3.48 4.44 5.69
N PRO A 28 3.32 5.67 5.18
CA PRO A 28 2.80 5.89 3.84
C PRO A 28 3.62 5.13 2.80
N ARG A 29 2.93 4.54 1.83
CA ARG A 29 3.58 3.79 0.77
C ARG A 29 4.51 4.68 -0.04
N VAL A 30 5.75 4.23 -0.22
CA VAL A 30 6.80 4.94 -0.98
C VAL A 30 6.40 5.21 -2.43
N SER A 31 5.75 4.25 -3.06
CA SER A 31 5.20 4.37 -4.41
C SER A 31 3.68 4.40 -4.30
N PRO A 32 3.04 5.58 -4.36
CA PRO A 32 1.60 5.70 -4.12
C PRO A 32 0.77 4.84 -5.08
N ALA A 33 -0.36 4.35 -4.58
CA ALA A 33 -1.41 3.79 -5.44
C ALA A 33 -2.19 4.93 -6.10
N ALA A 34 -2.71 4.69 -7.29
CA ALA A 34 -3.62 5.59 -7.97
C ALA A 34 -4.66 4.77 -8.74
N SER A 35 -5.78 5.43 -9.03
CA SER A 35 -6.88 4.85 -9.78
C SER A 35 -7.46 5.89 -10.74
N VAL A 36 -7.93 5.44 -11.90
CA VAL A 36 -8.71 6.24 -12.84
C VAL A 36 -9.97 5.45 -13.16
N SER A 37 -11.12 6.11 -13.03
CA SER A 37 -12.42 5.52 -13.32
C SER A 37 -13.20 6.37 -14.30
N GLN A 38 -13.94 5.73 -15.18
CA GLN A 38 -14.84 6.39 -16.12
C GLN A 38 -16.14 5.60 -16.26
N THR A 39 -17.26 6.32 -16.32
CA THR A 39 -18.55 5.75 -16.69
C THR A 39 -18.71 5.79 -18.20
N ILE A 40 -18.97 4.63 -18.80
CA ILE A 40 -19.31 4.48 -20.21
C ILE A 40 -20.84 4.29 -20.30
N GLY A 41 -21.47 5.08 -21.17
CA GLY A 41 -22.93 5.14 -21.24
C GLY A 41 -23.50 5.71 -19.93
N LYS A 42 -24.43 4.98 -19.30
CA LYS A 42 -25.10 5.42 -18.05
C LYS A 42 -24.87 4.48 -16.86
N THR A 43 -24.26 3.30 -17.08
CA THR A 43 -24.30 2.20 -16.09
C THR A 43 -22.97 1.51 -15.88
N THR A 44 -22.11 1.47 -16.88
CA THR A 44 -20.87 0.69 -16.82
C THR A 44 -19.73 1.58 -16.35
N VAL A 45 -19.18 1.29 -15.17
CA VAL A 45 -17.98 1.95 -14.65
C VAL A 45 -16.78 1.05 -14.96
N VAL A 46 -15.78 1.62 -15.61
CA VAL A 46 -14.49 0.99 -15.86
C VAL A 46 -13.45 1.66 -14.98
N THR A 47 -12.64 0.87 -14.30
CA THR A 47 -11.61 1.34 -13.37
C THR A 47 -10.26 0.69 -13.68
N VAL A 48 -9.22 1.49 -13.68
CA VAL A 48 -7.82 1.06 -13.78
C VAL A 48 -7.08 1.47 -12.52
N ASP A 49 -6.64 0.48 -11.75
CA ASP A 49 -5.81 0.66 -10.56
C ASP A 49 -4.34 0.39 -10.90
N TYR A 50 -3.45 1.29 -10.51
CA TYR A 50 -2.03 1.20 -10.86
C TYR A 50 -1.13 1.86 -9.81
N GLY A 51 0.12 1.41 -9.76
CA GLY A 51 1.15 2.04 -8.95
C GLY A 51 1.80 3.23 -9.66
N ARG A 52 2.11 4.30 -8.91
CA ARG A 52 2.84 5.48 -9.41
C ARG A 52 4.23 5.61 -8.73
N PRO A 53 5.21 4.79 -9.12
CA PRO A 53 6.55 4.86 -8.54
C PRO A 53 7.27 6.15 -8.97
N ALA A 54 7.85 6.87 -8.01
CA ALA A 54 8.70 8.02 -8.29
C ALA A 54 10.12 7.57 -8.68
N VAL A 55 10.77 8.35 -9.55
CA VAL A 55 12.15 8.10 -10.00
C VAL A 55 13.15 8.20 -8.84
N LYS A 56 12.91 9.11 -7.88
CA LYS A 56 13.75 9.33 -6.69
C LYS A 56 15.23 9.55 -6.99
N GLY A 57 15.53 10.28 -8.08
CA GLY A 57 16.91 10.58 -8.48
C GLY A 57 17.70 9.40 -9.07
N ARG A 58 17.05 8.24 -9.30
CA ARG A 58 17.68 7.09 -9.95
C ARG A 58 17.76 7.28 -11.46
N THR A 59 18.81 6.75 -12.07
CA THR A 59 18.86 6.58 -13.52
C THR A 59 17.93 5.44 -13.90
N VAL A 60 16.81 5.76 -14.56
CA VAL A 60 15.80 4.75 -14.90
C VAL A 60 16.24 3.95 -16.10
N TRP A 61 16.61 4.64 -17.18
CA TRP A 61 16.91 4.04 -18.47
C TRP A 61 18.38 3.62 -18.55
N GLY A 62 18.64 2.37 -18.95
CA GLY A 62 19.99 1.83 -19.07
C GLY A 62 20.58 1.25 -17.78
N GLU A 63 19.99 1.54 -16.61
CA GLU A 63 20.37 0.94 -15.33
C GLU A 63 19.21 0.10 -14.76
N LEU A 64 18.16 0.75 -14.25
CA LEU A 64 17.00 0.05 -13.69
C LEU A 64 16.18 -0.68 -14.76
N VAL A 65 16.02 -0.04 -15.92
CA VAL A 65 15.36 -0.59 -17.10
C VAL A 65 16.43 -0.90 -18.14
N PRO A 66 16.84 -2.17 -18.26
CA PRO A 66 17.85 -2.55 -19.24
C PRO A 66 17.28 -2.45 -20.65
N MET A 67 18.05 -1.86 -21.55
CA MET A 67 17.71 -1.80 -22.98
C MET A 67 17.88 -3.18 -23.61
N ASP A 68 16.99 -3.51 -24.56
CA ASP A 68 17.04 -4.72 -25.38
C ASP A 68 17.02 -6.05 -24.60
N LYS A 69 16.58 -6.02 -23.34
CA LYS A 69 16.43 -7.21 -22.49
C LYS A 69 15.02 -7.34 -21.96
N VAL A 70 14.57 -8.59 -21.83
CA VAL A 70 13.32 -8.88 -21.11
C VAL A 70 13.52 -8.51 -19.64
N TRP A 71 12.62 -7.68 -19.10
CA TRP A 71 12.65 -7.24 -17.72
C TRP A 71 11.21 -7.14 -17.18
N ARG A 72 11.05 -7.24 -15.86
CA ARG A 72 9.73 -7.12 -15.21
C ARG A 72 9.44 -5.66 -14.90
N THR A 73 8.37 -5.13 -15.46
CA THR A 73 7.87 -3.79 -15.13
C THR A 73 7.35 -3.75 -13.69
N GLY A 74 8.04 -3.01 -12.81
CA GLY A 74 7.38 -2.34 -11.69
C GLY A 74 7.82 -2.72 -10.28
N ALA A 75 7.86 -1.71 -9.41
CA ALA A 75 8.13 -1.83 -7.97
C ALA A 75 6.89 -2.15 -7.13
N ASN A 76 5.72 -2.35 -7.76
CA ASN A 76 4.40 -2.49 -7.13
C ASN A 76 3.63 -3.70 -7.70
N GLU A 77 2.38 -3.87 -7.25
CA GLU A 77 1.41 -4.81 -7.83
C GLU A 77 1.17 -4.55 -9.31
N ALA A 78 0.69 -5.57 -10.02
CA ALA A 78 0.28 -5.44 -11.40
C ALA A 78 -0.91 -4.47 -11.55
N THR A 79 -0.91 -3.70 -12.64
CA THR A 79 -2.06 -2.87 -13.01
C THR A 79 -3.31 -3.73 -13.13
N ARG A 80 -4.39 -3.32 -12.46
CA ARG A 80 -5.66 -4.03 -12.46
C ARG A 80 -6.68 -3.27 -13.28
N PHE A 81 -7.34 -3.97 -14.19
CA PHE A 81 -8.51 -3.50 -14.91
C PHE A 81 -9.76 -4.14 -14.29
N SER A 82 -10.83 -3.36 -14.13
CA SER A 82 -12.13 -3.88 -13.67
C SER A 82 -13.28 -3.14 -14.34
N ALA A 83 -14.38 -3.85 -14.54
CA ALA A 83 -15.64 -3.31 -15.03
C ALA A 83 -16.77 -3.68 -14.08
N SER A 84 -17.73 -2.76 -13.88
CA SER A 84 -18.89 -2.99 -12.99
C SER A 84 -19.97 -3.89 -13.62
N THR A 85 -19.87 -4.15 -14.92
CA THR A 85 -20.76 -5.02 -15.69
C THR A 85 -19.92 -5.91 -16.59
N ASP A 86 -20.52 -6.99 -17.11
CA ASP A 86 -19.90 -7.80 -18.15
C ASP A 86 -19.49 -6.93 -19.35
N VAL A 87 -18.25 -7.11 -19.80
CA VAL A 87 -17.69 -6.40 -20.96
C VAL A 87 -16.98 -7.39 -21.88
N LEU A 88 -16.86 -7.01 -23.15
CA LEU A 88 -16.05 -7.71 -24.13
C LEU A 88 -14.77 -6.93 -24.38
N ILE A 89 -13.63 -7.61 -24.37
CA ILE A 89 -12.33 -7.10 -24.77
C ILE A 89 -11.87 -7.90 -25.98
N ASN A 90 -11.69 -7.25 -27.13
CA ASN A 90 -11.38 -7.93 -28.41
C ASN A 90 -12.34 -9.07 -28.77
N GLY A 91 -13.61 -8.95 -28.35
CA GLY A 91 -14.64 -9.96 -28.61
C GLY A 91 -14.71 -11.10 -27.58
N GLU A 92 -13.79 -11.15 -26.61
CA GLU A 92 -13.81 -12.12 -25.52
C GLU A 92 -14.38 -11.52 -24.24
N LYS A 93 -15.13 -12.32 -23.48
CA LYS A 93 -15.69 -11.88 -22.20
C LYS A 93 -14.58 -11.77 -21.16
N LEU A 94 -14.55 -10.63 -20.47
CA LEU A 94 -13.66 -10.38 -19.33
C LEU A 94 -14.17 -11.06 -18.06
#